data_AF-A0A2D4RS67-F1
#
_entry.id   AF-A0A2D4RS67-F1
#
_cell.length_a   1.000
_cell.length_b   1.000
_cell.length_c   1.000
_cell.angle_alpha   90.00
_cell.angle_beta   90.00
_cell.angle_gamma   90.00
#
_symmetry.space_group_name_H-M   'P 1'
#
loop_
_entity.id
_entity.type
_entity.pdbx_description
1 polymer ?
#
loop_
_entity_poly.entity_id
_entity_poly.type
_entity_poly.pdbx_seq_one_letter_code
_entity_poly.pdbx_strand_id
1 'polypeptide(L)'
;MNRLLLGLWLSLMIPVVVNGQQVSLRATGDGLSSEEAQQAALAELSFRIAANVESQINSIQELRNEEFNQTSSQWLSVTSELPLLGSTIEITEKAGTYFATTSSDAATSLPLYEVRIDKLTKELDDSWNIGTISDPIRAIPSLKAALLVLEELKLLRLITRYLGAELPQLIISFTSINNRIKQLQQNPQIIEVAVRILADPWKDHEKVYVYPPLPSGSEEIAEFAKVFRSQLASQLREVSRPAQSKFILCGEYIITGQGIDLNYRLQNWKGETLETSSVRLVPVAYSGLQVKTSPKTNSKITSKTAVDPDSSYASLIKLSKPEGTSSKSSWIDPVTKMEYRFIPERQFEMGDIFGEGNPDEKWVRNVVLDPYWVSTTEVTQQAWKRVMGKPASRNAS
;
A
#
# COMPACT_ATOMS: atom_id res chain seq x y z
N MET A 1 59.10 -17.12 11.25
CA MET A 1 60.12 -16.99 10.18
C MET A 1 59.87 -18.12 9.18
N ASN A 2 58.98 -17.90 8.19
CA ASN A 2 59.30 -17.45 6.80
C ASN A 2 59.99 -18.58 6.01
N ARG A 3 59.54 -19.10 4.84
CA ARG A 3 58.79 -18.55 3.68
C ARG A 3 58.24 -19.76 2.87
N LEU A 4 56.94 -19.83 2.53
CA LEU A 4 56.22 -19.24 1.37
C LEU A 4 56.25 -20.05 0.07
N LEU A 5 55.02 -20.31 -0.42
CA LEU A 5 54.54 -20.29 -1.81
C LEU A 5 54.86 -21.47 -2.73
N LEU A 6 54.02 -22.50 -2.66
CA LEU A 6 53.58 -23.23 -3.85
C LEU A 6 52.05 -23.39 -3.81
N GLY A 7 51.39 -22.69 -4.71
CA GLY A 7 49.93 -22.67 -4.85
C GLY A 7 49.51 -21.56 -5.79
N LEU A 8 50.17 -21.50 -6.95
CA LEU A 8 49.83 -20.60 -8.04
C LEU A 8 48.51 -21.09 -8.66
N TRP A 9 47.37 -20.67 -8.07
CA TRP A 9 46.08 -20.83 -8.71
C TRP A 9 46.00 -19.79 -9.83
N LEU A 10 46.35 -20.24 -11.02
CA LEU A 10 46.25 -19.51 -12.26
C LEU A 10 44.76 -19.17 -12.48
N SER A 11 44.35 -17.96 -12.12
CA SER A 11 43.10 -17.35 -12.61
C SER A 11 43.26 -17.21 -14.12
N LEU A 12 42.83 -18.23 -14.85
CA LEU A 12 42.84 -18.25 -16.30
C LEU A 12 41.73 -17.29 -16.78
N MET A 13 42.10 -16.02 -16.95
CA MET A 13 41.37 -15.09 -17.81
C MET A 13 41.41 -15.65 -19.23
N ILE A 14 40.37 -16.38 -19.64
CA ILE A 14 40.20 -16.76 -21.04
C ILE A 14 39.66 -15.54 -21.78
N PRO A 15 40.39 -14.99 -22.77
CA PRO A 15 39.88 -13.91 -23.59
C PRO A 15 38.73 -14.40 -24.48
N VAL A 16 37.68 -13.60 -24.57
CA VAL A 16 36.62 -13.74 -25.59
C VAL A 16 37.23 -13.35 -26.94
N VAL A 17 37.34 -14.31 -27.86
CA VAL A 17 37.76 -14.05 -29.24
C VAL A 17 36.52 -13.97 -30.14
N VAL A 18 36.39 -12.86 -30.85
CA VAL A 18 35.29 -12.55 -31.77
C VAL A 18 35.60 -13.11 -33.15
N ASN A 19 35.00 -14.25 -33.48
CA ASN A 19 34.41 -14.61 -34.79
C ASN A 19 34.05 -16.11 -34.78
N GLY A 20 32.75 -16.42 -34.66
CA GLY A 20 32.22 -17.78 -34.82
C GLY A 20 32.52 -18.77 -33.67
N GLN A 21 32.85 -18.30 -32.47
CA GLN A 21 33.09 -19.16 -31.31
C GLN A 21 31.87 -19.23 -30.38
N GLN A 22 31.51 -20.46 -30.04
CA GLN A 22 30.50 -20.85 -29.05
C GLN A 22 30.82 -20.19 -27.70
N VAL A 23 29.92 -19.38 -27.17
CA VAL A 23 30.07 -18.76 -25.84
C VAL A 23 29.92 -19.87 -24.81
N SER A 24 31.04 -20.34 -24.25
CA SER A 24 31.07 -21.30 -23.15
C SER A 24 31.55 -20.62 -21.88
N LEU A 25 30.73 -20.60 -20.84
CA LEU A 25 31.06 -20.05 -19.54
C LEU A 25 31.24 -21.17 -18.53
N ARG A 26 32.16 -20.97 -17.59
CA ARG A 26 32.44 -21.95 -16.53
C ARG A 26 32.68 -21.22 -15.22
N ALA A 27 32.16 -21.78 -14.14
CA ALA A 27 32.38 -21.31 -12.79
C ALA A 27 32.54 -22.49 -11.82
N THR A 28 33.20 -22.23 -10.71
CA THR A 28 33.46 -23.22 -9.66
C THR A 28 33.04 -22.67 -8.31
N GLY A 29 32.52 -23.54 -7.47
CA GLY A 29 32.19 -23.23 -6.08
C GLY A 29 32.59 -24.38 -5.18
N ASP A 30 32.95 -24.06 -3.94
CA ASP A 30 33.30 -25.02 -2.90
C ASP A 30 32.40 -24.87 -1.69
N GLY A 31 32.27 -25.95 -0.92
CA GLY A 31 31.41 -25.98 0.27
C GLY A 31 31.65 -27.21 1.14
N LEU A 32 31.11 -27.17 2.35
CA LEU A 32 31.13 -28.29 3.29
C LEU A 32 30.07 -29.35 2.94
N SER A 33 29.14 -29.01 2.04
CA SER A 33 28.17 -29.94 1.46
C SER A 33 28.10 -29.80 -0.07
N SER A 34 27.60 -30.84 -0.72
CA SER A 34 27.34 -30.83 -2.17
C SER A 34 26.39 -29.71 -2.60
N GLU A 35 25.38 -29.40 -1.78
CA GLU A 35 24.40 -28.34 -2.05
C GLU A 35 25.01 -26.95 -1.95
N GLU A 36 25.81 -26.71 -0.90
CA GLU A 36 26.54 -25.45 -0.71
C GLU A 36 27.52 -25.19 -1.86
N ALA A 37 28.31 -26.20 -2.25
CA ALA A 37 29.22 -26.09 -3.38
C ALA A 37 28.48 -25.80 -4.69
N GLN A 38 27.32 -26.45 -4.91
CA GLN A 38 26.47 -26.22 -6.08
C GLN A 38 25.92 -24.79 -6.11
N GLN A 39 25.38 -24.30 -5.00
CA GLN A 39 24.87 -22.93 -4.89
C GLN A 39 25.98 -21.91 -5.13
N ALA A 40 27.16 -22.11 -4.53
CA ALA A 40 28.32 -21.26 -4.74
C ALA A 40 28.76 -21.23 -6.22
N ALA A 41 28.79 -22.38 -6.89
CA ALA A 41 29.15 -22.48 -8.31
C ALA A 41 28.13 -21.77 -9.22
N LEU A 42 26.83 -21.92 -8.95
CA LEU A 42 25.77 -21.24 -9.69
C LEU A 42 25.77 -19.73 -9.47
N ALA A 43 25.99 -19.27 -8.23
CA ALA A 43 26.11 -17.87 -7.89
C ALA A 43 27.33 -17.21 -8.56
N GLU A 44 28.46 -17.92 -8.65
CA GLU A 44 29.64 -17.43 -9.37
C GLU A 44 29.39 -17.35 -10.88
N LEU A 45 28.66 -18.33 -11.45
CA LEU A 45 28.30 -18.30 -12.87
C LEU A 45 27.33 -17.15 -13.19
N SER A 46 26.31 -16.95 -12.35
CA SER A 46 25.35 -15.85 -12.51
C SER A 46 26.07 -14.49 -12.40
N PHE A 47 26.97 -14.33 -11.43
CA PHE A 47 27.76 -13.11 -11.26
C PHE A 47 28.62 -12.81 -12.50
N ARG A 48 29.30 -13.82 -13.06
CA ARG A 48 30.11 -13.66 -14.28
C ARG A 48 29.27 -13.25 -15.49
N ILE A 49 28.10 -13.87 -15.66
CA ILE A 49 27.17 -13.50 -16.72
C ILE A 49 26.72 -12.05 -16.52
N ALA A 50 26.31 -11.67 -15.32
CA ALA A 50 25.87 -10.32 -15.00
C ALA A 50 26.94 -9.26 -15.32
N ALA A 51 28.18 -9.47 -14.87
CA ALA A 51 29.29 -8.54 -15.12
C ALA A 51 29.61 -8.40 -16.62
N ASN A 52 29.60 -9.51 -17.36
CA ASN A 52 29.85 -9.49 -18.81
C ASN A 52 28.71 -8.81 -19.57
N VAL A 53 27.47 -9.10 -19.18
CA VAL A 53 26.27 -8.46 -19.70
C VAL A 53 26.32 -6.96 -19.46
N GLU A 54 26.60 -6.52 -18.23
CA GLU A 54 26.70 -5.10 -17.85
C GLU A 54 27.75 -4.37 -18.71
N SER A 55 28.91 -4.99 -18.92
CA SER A 55 29.94 -4.46 -19.79
C SER A 55 29.49 -4.26 -21.25
N GLN A 56 28.50 -5.04 -21.73
CA GLN A 56 27.95 -4.98 -23.08
C GLN A 56 26.66 -4.14 -23.19
N ILE A 57 26.06 -3.70 -22.08
CA ILE A 57 24.80 -2.92 -22.13
C ILE A 57 24.94 -1.67 -22.99
N ASN A 58 26.09 -0.98 -22.91
CA ASN A 58 26.35 0.23 -23.68
C ASN A 58 26.51 -0.01 -25.20
N SER A 59 26.81 -1.24 -25.63
CA SER A 59 26.99 -1.59 -27.05
C SER A 59 25.67 -2.00 -27.74
N ILE A 60 24.66 -2.44 -26.99
CA ILE A 60 23.39 -2.94 -27.54
C ILE A 60 22.37 -1.80 -27.68
N GLN A 61 22.00 -1.48 -28.91
CA GLN A 61 21.15 -0.32 -29.25
C GLN A 61 19.76 -0.31 -28.59
N GLU A 62 19.13 -1.47 -28.40
CA GLU A 62 17.85 -1.61 -27.67
C GLU A 62 17.96 -1.22 -26.19
N LEU A 63 19.16 -1.32 -25.62
CA LEU A 63 19.42 -1.09 -24.19
C LEU A 63 19.85 0.35 -23.91
N ARG A 64 20.12 1.15 -24.95
CA ARG A 64 20.47 2.59 -24.82
C ARG A 64 19.33 3.46 -24.29
N ASN A 65 18.13 2.91 -24.13
CA ASN A 65 17.03 3.63 -23.50
C ASN A 65 17.38 3.91 -22.02
N GLU A 66 17.39 5.17 -21.60
CA GLU A 66 17.85 5.59 -20.26
C GLU A 66 17.12 4.86 -19.12
N GLU A 67 15.82 4.58 -19.30
CA GLU A 67 14.99 3.81 -18.36
C GLU A 67 15.48 2.36 -18.21
N PHE A 68 16.01 1.75 -19.28
CA PHE A 68 16.55 0.39 -19.24
C PHE A 68 17.91 0.34 -18.54
N ASN A 69 18.78 1.32 -18.79
CA ASN A 69 20.14 1.34 -18.23
C ASN A 69 20.14 1.46 -16.70
N GLN A 70 19.35 2.39 -16.14
CA GLN A 70 19.29 2.57 -14.67
C GLN A 70 18.65 1.36 -13.97
N THR A 71 17.54 0.84 -14.50
CA THR A 71 16.85 -0.29 -13.87
C THR A 71 17.65 -1.59 -14.00
N SER A 72 18.28 -1.86 -15.15
CA SER A 72 19.02 -3.11 -15.37
C SER A 72 20.33 -3.17 -14.59
N SER A 73 21.08 -2.07 -14.48
CA SER A 73 22.29 -2.04 -13.64
C SER A 73 21.95 -2.15 -12.15
N GLN A 74 20.87 -1.50 -11.71
CA GLN A 74 20.38 -1.60 -10.34
C GLN A 74 19.79 -2.99 -10.04
N TRP A 75 19.21 -3.66 -11.02
CA TRP A 75 18.65 -5.00 -10.87
C TRP A 75 19.74 -6.08 -10.89
N LEU A 76 20.68 -6.03 -11.85
CA LEU A 76 21.82 -6.96 -11.91
C LEU A 76 22.75 -6.86 -10.69
N SER A 77 22.78 -5.71 -10.01
CA SER A 77 23.52 -5.55 -8.74
C SER A 77 22.76 -6.03 -7.51
N VAL A 78 21.43 -6.25 -7.61
CA VAL A 78 20.55 -6.66 -6.50
C VAL A 78 20.15 -8.13 -6.61
N THR A 79 20.05 -8.69 -7.81
CA THR A 79 19.68 -10.09 -8.02
C THR A 79 20.90 -10.97 -8.20
N SER A 80 21.20 -11.81 -7.19
CA SER A 80 22.29 -12.78 -7.21
C SER A 80 22.00 -14.03 -8.06
N GLU A 81 20.75 -14.23 -8.48
CA GLU A 81 20.29 -15.45 -9.15
C GLU A 81 19.73 -15.13 -10.53
N LEU A 82 20.61 -15.11 -11.52
CA LEU A 82 20.17 -15.11 -12.92
C LEU A 82 19.52 -16.46 -13.24
N PRO A 83 18.45 -16.49 -14.06
CA PRO A 83 17.88 -17.74 -14.55
C PRO A 83 18.88 -18.41 -15.51
N LEU A 84 19.61 -19.41 -15.00
CA LEU A 84 20.60 -20.17 -15.76
C LEU A 84 19.93 -21.37 -16.44
N LEU A 85 19.51 -21.21 -17.70
CA LEU A 85 18.91 -22.30 -18.47
C LEU A 85 19.98 -23.11 -19.20
N GLY A 86 19.95 -24.44 -19.03
CA GLY A 86 20.83 -25.36 -19.75
C GLY A 86 22.24 -25.53 -19.18
N SER A 87 22.51 -25.04 -17.96
CA SER A 87 23.80 -25.24 -17.31
C SER A 87 23.96 -26.67 -16.79
N THR A 88 25.13 -27.27 -17.01
CA THR A 88 25.52 -28.58 -16.48
C THR A 88 26.38 -28.41 -15.24
N ILE A 89 26.19 -29.27 -14.24
CA ILE A 89 26.92 -29.21 -12.97
C ILE A 89 27.62 -30.54 -12.74
N GLU A 90 28.93 -30.48 -12.49
CA GLU A 90 29.76 -31.61 -12.09
C GLU A 90 30.24 -31.40 -10.66
N ILE A 91 30.09 -32.39 -9.79
CA ILE A 91 30.47 -32.30 -8.38
C ILE A 91 31.53 -33.34 -8.08
N THR A 92 32.58 -32.92 -7.37
CA THR A 92 33.65 -33.80 -6.90
C THR A 92 33.92 -33.56 -5.43
N GLU A 93 34.16 -34.62 -4.67
CA GLU A 93 34.53 -34.52 -3.25
C GLU A 93 36.04 -34.77 -3.11
N LYS A 94 36.72 -33.91 -2.35
CA LYS A 94 38.13 -34.12 -1.98
C LYS A 94 38.35 -33.71 -0.53
N ALA A 95 38.87 -34.64 0.28
CA ALA A 95 39.27 -34.41 1.67
C ALA A 95 38.17 -33.77 2.56
N GLY A 96 36.90 -34.15 2.35
CA GLY A 96 35.76 -33.63 3.11
C GLY A 96 35.25 -32.26 2.64
N THR A 97 35.74 -31.75 1.51
CA THR A 97 35.22 -30.54 0.84
C THR A 97 34.62 -30.92 -0.51
N TYR A 98 33.46 -30.37 -0.83
CA TYR A 98 32.80 -30.55 -2.11
C TYR A 98 33.18 -29.41 -3.05
N PHE A 99 33.49 -29.75 -4.30
CA PHE A 99 33.80 -28.81 -5.38
C PHE A 99 32.79 -29.03 -6.50
N ALA A 100 31.95 -28.04 -6.76
CA ALA A 100 31.04 -28.04 -7.90
C ALA A 100 31.61 -27.19 -9.03
N THR A 101 31.48 -27.67 -10.25
CA THR A 101 31.83 -26.94 -11.46
C THR A 101 30.60 -26.86 -12.34
N THR A 102 30.14 -25.65 -12.62
CA THR A 102 29.03 -25.40 -13.53
C THR A 102 29.55 -24.86 -14.86
N SER A 103 28.96 -25.32 -15.96
CA SER A 103 29.23 -24.80 -17.30
C SER A 103 27.94 -24.50 -18.03
N SER A 104 27.91 -23.40 -18.76
CA SER A 104 26.82 -22.99 -19.64
C SER A 104 27.38 -22.88 -21.05
N ASP A 105 26.75 -23.58 -21.99
CA ASP A 105 27.15 -23.62 -23.38
C ASP A 105 26.05 -23.02 -24.25
N ALA A 106 26.41 -22.05 -25.10
CA ALA A 106 25.43 -21.36 -25.94
C ALA A 106 24.59 -22.33 -26.80
N ALA A 107 25.17 -23.41 -27.33
CA ALA A 107 24.44 -24.33 -28.20
C ALA A 107 23.38 -25.14 -27.45
N THR A 108 23.59 -25.45 -26.17
CA THR A 108 22.60 -26.17 -25.34
C THR A 108 21.64 -25.22 -24.63
N SER A 109 22.11 -24.03 -24.26
CA SER A 109 21.35 -23.06 -23.48
C SER A 109 20.43 -22.18 -24.32
N LEU A 110 20.87 -21.71 -25.50
CA LEU A 110 20.09 -20.81 -26.35
C LEU A 110 18.68 -21.35 -26.68
N PRO A 111 18.52 -22.62 -27.11
CA PRO A 111 17.17 -23.14 -27.42
C PRO A 111 16.22 -23.10 -26.21
N LEU A 112 16.74 -23.26 -25.00
CA LEU A 112 15.94 -23.21 -23.77
C LEU A 112 15.52 -21.78 -23.44
N TYR A 113 16.41 -20.81 -23.64
CA TYR A 113 16.09 -19.38 -23.50
C TYR A 113 15.07 -18.94 -24.55
N GLU A 114 15.23 -19.34 -25.80
CA GLU A 114 14.29 -19.00 -26.89
C GLU A 114 12.88 -19.50 -26.58
N VAL A 115 12.73 -20.77 -26.18
CA VAL A 115 11.42 -21.32 -25.78
C VAL A 115 10.80 -20.54 -24.61
N ARG A 116 11.61 -20.15 -23.62
CA ARG A 116 11.12 -19.36 -22.48
C ARG A 116 10.72 -17.94 -22.89
N ILE A 117 11.52 -17.29 -23.74
CA ILE A 117 11.26 -15.97 -24.31
C ILE A 117 9.97 -15.98 -25.11
N ASP A 118 9.75 -16.97 -25.98
CA ASP A 118 8.53 -17.10 -26.79
C ASP A 118 7.29 -17.25 -25.91
N LYS A 119 7.39 -18.08 -24.86
CA LYS A 119 6.31 -18.27 -23.89
C LYS A 119 5.96 -16.96 -23.17
N LEU A 120 6.97 -16.25 -22.66
CA LEU A 120 6.76 -14.98 -21.96
C LEU A 120 6.27 -13.87 -22.90
N THR A 121 6.73 -13.87 -24.16
CA THR A 121 6.25 -12.92 -25.17
C THR A 121 4.75 -13.13 -25.42
N LYS A 122 4.32 -14.39 -25.56
CA LYS A 122 2.89 -14.70 -25.68
C LYS A 122 2.09 -14.28 -24.45
N GLU A 123 2.61 -14.54 -23.26
CA GLU A 123 1.97 -14.14 -22.00
C GLU A 123 1.86 -12.61 -21.86
N LEU A 124 2.88 -11.90 -22.32
CA LEU A 124 2.90 -10.44 -22.39
C LEU A 124 1.84 -9.92 -23.37
N ASP A 125 1.75 -10.51 -24.57
CA ASP A 125 0.77 -10.14 -25.58
C ASP A 125 -0.67 -10.40 -25.09
N ASP A 126 -0.92 -11.56 -24.48
CA ASP A 126 -2.23 -11.91 -23.91
C ASP A 126 -2.62 -10.90 -22.81
N SER A 127 -1.68 -10.56 -21.93
CA SER A 127 -1.89 -9.60 -20.84
C SER A 127 -2.12 -8.18 -21.36
N TRP A 128 -1.38 -7.78 -22.40
CA TRP A 128 -1.54 -6.50 -23.09
C TRP A 128 -2.91 -6.41 -23.78
N ASN A 129 -3.33 -7.46 -24.50
CA ASN A 129 -4.62 -7.52 -25.16
C ASN A 129 -5.77 -7.28 -24.18
N ILE A 130 -5.74 -7.91 -23.00
CA ILE A 130 -6.71 -7.64 -21.93
C ILE A 130 -6.59 -6.20 -21.41
N GLY A 131 -5.37 -5.68 -21.28
CA GLY A 131 -5.07 -4.31 -20.86
C GLY A 131 -5.57 -3.21 -21.80
N THR A 132 -5.83 -3.54 -23.06
CA THR A 132 -6.40 -2.59 -24.04
C THR A 132 -7.92 -2.45 -23.93
N ILE A 133 -8.61 -3.36 -23.23
CA ILE A 133 -10.05 -3.31 -23.01
C ILE A 133 -10.43 -2.04 -22.21
N SER A 134 -11.67 -1.56 -22.39
CA SER A 134 -12.18 -0.36 -21.71
C SER A 134 -12.44 -0.55 -20.21
N ASP A 135 -12.70 -1.78 -19.76
CA ASP A 135 -12.98 -2.11 -18.36
C ASP A 135 -11.71 -2.02 -17.49
N PRO A 136 -11.58 -0.99 -16.63
CA PRO A 136 -10.37 -0.79 -15.83
C PRO A 136 -10.19 -1.88 -14.77
N ILE A 137 -11.27 -2.52 -14.31
CA ILE A 137 -11.23 -3.54 -13.24
C ILE A 137 -10.48 -4.78 -13.72
N ARG A 138 -10.66 -5.13 -15.00
CA ARG A 138 -9.95 -6.23 -15.66
C ARG A 138 -8.62 -5.80 -16.28
N ALA A 139 -8.58 -4.63 -16.91
CA ALA A 139 -7.41 -4.17 -17.63
C ALA A 139 -6.22 -3.85 -16.71
N ILE A 140 -6.44 -3.15 -15.59
CA ILE A 140 -5.35 -2.73 -14.71
C ILE A 140 -4.59 -3.92 -14.09
N PRO A 141 -5.24 -4.95 -13.51
CA PRO A 141 -4.52 -6.11 -12.98
C PRO A 141 -3.71 -6.84 -14.06
N SER A 142 -4.28 -6.97 -15.27
CA SER A 142 -3.59 -7.60 -16.41
C SER A 142 -2.34 -6.81 -16.82
N LEU A 143 -2.44 -5.48 -16.87
CA LEU A 143 -1.30 -4.61 -17.14
C LEU A 143 -0.24 -4.67 -16.03
N LYS A 144 -0.64 -4.78 -14.76
CA LYS A 144 0.30 -5.01 -13.65
C LYS A 144 1.01 -6.35 -13.77
N ALA A 145 0.33 -7.42 -14.17
CA ALA A 145 0.97 -8.71 -14.46
C ALA A 145 1.93 -8.63 -15.66
N ALA A 146 1.55 -7.90 -16.71
CA ALA A 146 2.41 -7.65 -17.88
C ALA A 146 3.73 -6.97 -17.51
N LEU A 147 3.74 -6.07 -16.51
CA LEU A 147 4.99 -5.46 -16.02
C LEU A 147 5.96 -6.51 -15.48
N LEU A 148 5.49 -7.46 -14.67
CA LEU A 148 6.32 -8.53 -14.11
C LEU A 148 6.89 -9.45 -15.19
N VAL A 149 6.04 -9.83 -16.16
CA VAL A 149 6.47 -10.62 -17.33
C VAL A 149 7.55 -9.88 -18.12
N LEU A 150 7.39 -8.56 -18.29
CA LEU A 150 8.32 -7.72 -19.03
C LEU A 150 9.68 -7.58 -18.32
N GLU A 151 9.72 -7.60 -16.99
CA GLU A 151 10.98 -7.65 -16.21
C GLU A 151 11.78 -8.92 -16.53
N GLU A 152 11.14 -10.09 -16.42
CA GLU A 152 11.78 -11.38 -16.71
C GLU A 152 12.21 -11.47 -18.19
N LEU A 153 11.33 -11.05 -19.11
CA LEU A 153 11.59 -11.08 -20.54
C LEU A 153 12.82 -10.25 -20.92
N LYS A 154 12.96 -9.05 -20.36
CA LYS A 154 14.13 -8.19 -20.59
C LYS A 154 15.42 -8.89 -20.18
N LEU A 155 15.42 -9.54 -19.03
CA LEU A 155 16.59 -10.24 -18.53
C LEU A 155 17.00 -11.41 -19.43
N LEU A 156 16.05 -12.27 -19.79
CA LEU A 156 16.34 -13.41 -20.64
C LEU A 156 16.87 -12.96 -22.00
N ARG A 157 16.26 -11.93 -22.59
CA ARG A 157 16.71 -11.36 -23.87
C ARG A 157 18.14 -10.82 -23.78
N LEU A 158 18.51 -10.24 -22.64
CA LEU A 158 19.85 -9.73 -22.39
C LEU A 158 20.89 -10.86 -22.35
N ILE A 159 20.62 -11.92 -21.59
CA ILE A 159 21.47 -13.12 -21.51
C ILE A 159 21.58 -13.78 -22.90
N THR A 160 20.47 -13.91 -23.61
CA THR A 160 20.42 -14.58 -24.92
C THR A 160 21.18 -13.79 -26.00
N ARG A 161 21.11 -12.45 -25.99
CA ARG A 161 21.95 -11.58 -26.85
C ARG A 161 23.43 -11.74 -26.53
N TYR A 162 23.80 -11.79 -25.25
CA TYR A 162 25.18 -12.04 -24.84
C TYR A 162 25.70 -13.40 -25.33
N LEU A 163 24.85 -14.42 -25.35
CA LEU A 163 25.16 -15.75 -25.90
C LEU A 163 25.20 -15.78 -27.44
N GLY A 164 24.92 -14.66 -28.13
CA GLY A 164 25.09 -14.50 -29.57
C GLY A 164 23.81 -14.64 -30.39
N ALA A 165 22.62 -14.66 -29.77
CA ALA A 165 21.37 -14.71 -30.52
C ALA A 165 20.92 -13.33 -31.03
N GLU A 166 20.36 -13.33 -32.23
CA GLU A 166 19.65 -12.19 -32.82
C GLU A 166 18.15 -12.29 -32.50
N LEU A 167 17.62 -11.32 -31.78
CA LEU A 167 16.22 -11.30 -31.34
C LEU A 167 15.47 -10.10 -31.94
N PRO A 168 14.19 -10.28 -32.32
CA PRO A 168 13.35 -9.19 -32.84
C PRO A 168 13.08 -8.15 -31.76
N GLN A 169 12.94 -6.87 -32.15
CA GLN A 169 12.64 -5.78 -31.23
C GLN A 169 11.32 -6.00 -30.47
N LEU A 170 11.31 -5.63 -29.20
CA LEU A 170 10.11 -5.70 -28.38
C LEU A 170 9.26 -4.44 -28.60
N ILE A 171 7.98 -4.64 -28.93
CA ILE A 171 7.04 -3.54 -29.24
C ILE A 171 6.44 -2.97 -27.94
N ILE A 172 6.09 -3.82 -26.98
CA ILE A 172 5.46 -3.43 -25.72
C ILE A 172 6.53 -3.00 -24.70
N SER A 173 6.36 -1.82 -24.11
CA SER A 173 7.31 -1.22 -23.16
C SER A 173 6.69 -0.89 -21.81
N PHE A 174 7.52 -0.75 -20.76
CA PHE A 174 7.09 -0.28 -19.43
C PHE A 174 6.34 1.05 -19.53
N THR A 175 6.88 1.99 -20.30
CA THR A 175 6.27 3.29 -20.54
C THR A 175 4.86 3.15 -21.13
N SER A 176 4.69 2.28 -22.13
CA SER A 176 3.38 2.07 -22.76
C SER A 176 2.36 1.46 -21.78
N ILE A 177 2.79 0.49 -20.97
CA ILE A 177 1.95 -0.16 -19.94
C ILE A 177 1.58 0.84 -18.84
N ASN A 178 2.56 1.55 -18.27
CA ASN A 178 2.35 2.52 -17.21
C ASN A 178 1.49 3.70 -17.67
N ASN A 179 1.68 4.18 -18.90
CA ASN A 179 0.82 5.21 -19.48
C ASN A 179 -0.62 4.71 -19.61
N ARG A 180 -0.81 3.45 -20.02
CA ARG A 180 -2.15 2.86 -20.12
C ARG A 180 -2.81 2.70 -18.75
N ILE A 181 -2.08 2.21 -17.75
CA ILE A 181 -2.57 2.13 -16.35
C ILE A 181 -2.98 3.52 -15.88
N LYS A 182 -2.12 4.52 -16.07
CA LYS A 182 -2.40 5.91 -15.67
C LYS A 182 -3.65 6.45 -16.35
N GLN A 183 -3.83 6.21 -17.65
CA GLN A 183 -5.05 6.59 -18.38
C GLN A 183 -6.31 5.94 -17.80
N LEU A 184 -6.25 4.64 -17.49
CA LEU A 184 -7.38 3.90 -16.90
C LEU A 184 -7.71 4.36 -15.47
N GLN A 185 -6.72 4.90 -14.75
CA GLN A 185 -6.88 5.42 -13.39
C GLN A 185 -7.26 6.90 -13.34
N GLN A 186 -7.14 7.64 -14.45
CA GLN A 186 -7.54 9.03 -14.51
C GLN A 186 -9.05 9.17 -14.44
N ASN A 187 -9.54 9.97 -13.49
CA ASN A 187 -10.95 10.34 -13.37
C ASN A 187 -11.90 9.13 -13.43
N PRO A 188 -11.75 8.14 -12.52
CA PRO A 188 -12.53 6.90 -12.52
C PRO A 188 -14.03 7.14 -12.65
N GLN A 189 -14.63 6.43 -13.61
CA GLN A 189 -16.07 6.45 -13.88
C GLN A 189 -16.85 5.44 -13.03
N ILE A 190 -16.16 4.69 -12.17
CA ILE A 190 -16.72 3.63 -11.34
C ILE A 190 -16.08 3.72 -9.94
N ILE A 191 -16.90 3.63 -8.88
CA ILE A 191 -16.43 3.72 -7.48
C ILE A 191 -15.34 2.67 -7.19
N GLU A 192 -15.51 1.44 -7.65
CA GLU A 192 -14.55 0.35 -7.41
C GLU A 192 -13.14 0.70 -7.90
N VAL A 193 -13.01 1.38 -9.04
CA VAL A 193 -11.70 1.78 -9.58
C VAL A 193 -11.06 2.83 -8.68
N ALA A 194 -11.83 3.83 -8.22
CA ALA A 194 -11.34 4.84 -7.29
C ALA A 194 -10.92 4.24 -5.94
N VAL A 195 -11.70 3.28 -5.45
CA VAL A 195 -11.39 2.53 -4.23
C VAL A 195 -10.08 1.76 -4.37
N ARG A 196 -9.86 1.05 -5.49
CA ARG A 196 -8.59 0.33 -5.73
C ARG A 196 -7.39 1.27 -5.81
N ILE A 197 -7.55 2.45 -6.41
CA ILE A 197 -6.50 3.48 -6.47
C ILE A 197 -6.16 3.97 -5.06
N LEU A 198 -7.18 4.33 -4.27
CA LEU A 198 -6.97 4.83 -2.91
C LEU A 198 -6.35 3.77 -1.99
N ALA A 199 -6.78 2.51 -2.12
CA ALA A 199 -6.32 1.43 -1.26
C ALA A 199 -4.89 0.96 -1.57
N ASP A 200 -4.40 1.14 -2.80
CA ASP A 200 -3.11 0.57 -3.26
C ASP A 200 -1.93 0.84 -2.32
N PRO A 201 -1.73 2.06 -1.79
CA PRO A 201 -0.64 2.35 -0.85
C PRO A 201 -0.74 1.61 0.50
N TRP A 202 -1.94 1.12 0.86
CA TRP A 202 -2.23 0.61 2.21
C TRP A 202 -2.60 -0.86 2.28
N LYS A 203 -2.53 -1.60 1.16
CA LYS A 203 -2.94 -3.02 1.10
C LYS A 203 -2.19 -3.93 2.06
N ASP A 204 -0.94 -3.61 2.34
CA ASP A 204 -0.07 -4.42 3.20
C ASP A 204 -0.14 -4.03 4.68
N HIS A 205 -0.82 -2.93 5.01
CA HIS A 205 -1.03 -2.53 6.40
C HIS A 205 -2.06 -3.44 7.08
N GLU A 206 -1.72 -3.94 8.26
CA GLU A 206 -2.63 -4.74 9.08
C GLU A 206 -3.36 -3.88 10.12
N LYS A 207 -4.55 -4.34 10.50
CA LYS A 207 -5.38 -3.71 11.56
C LYS A 207 -5.71 -2.26 11.24
N VAL A 208 -6.22 -2.02 10.04
CA VAL A 208 -6.69 -0.70 9.61
C VAL A 208 -8.16 -0.53 10.01
N TYR A 209 -8.55 0.61 10.56
CA TYR A 209 -9.97 0.96 10.72
C TYR A 209 -10.34 2.05 9.73
N VAL A 210 -11.41 1.87 8.95
CA VAL A 210 -11.79 2.80 7.88
C VAL A 210 -13.01 3.62 8.29
N TYR A 211 -12.82 4.93 8.45
CA TYR A 211 -13.92 5.88 8.62
C TYR A 211 -14.58 6.26 7.29
N PRO A 212 -15.90 6.50 7.28
CA PRO A 212 -16.57 7.09 6.12
C PRO A 212 -15.99 8.45 5.76
N PRO A 213 -15.87 8.76 4.46
CA PRO A 213 -15.38 10.05 4.05
C PRO A 213 -16.45 11.10 4.34
N LEU A 214 -16.05 12.22 4.95
CA LEU A 214 -16.98 13.30 5.30
C LEU A 214 -16.98 14.42 4.24
N PRO A 215 -18.12 15.04 3.93
CA PRO A 215 -18.13 16.22 3.08
C PRO A 215 -17.38 17.35 3.80
N SER A 216 -16.53 18.08 3.06
CA SER A 216 -15.78 19.21 3.63
C SER A 216 -16.72 20.21 4.32
N GLY A 217 -16.50 20.44 5.61
CA GLY A 217 -17.32 21.34 6.44
C GLY A 217 -18.63 20.73 6.96
N SER A 218 -18.83 19.42 6.83
CA SER A 218 -19.97 18.69 7.38
C SER A 218 -19.51 17.51 8.24
N GLU A 219 -20.22 17.27 9.34
CA GLU A 219 -20.03 16.09 10.19
C GLU A 219 -21.02 14.96 9.84
N GLU A 220 -21.90 15.19 8.87
CA GLU A 220 -22.95 14.24 8.50
C GLU A 220 -22.49 13.26 7.42
N ILE A 221 -22.83 11.98 7.62
CA ILE A 221 -22.45 10.89 6.72
C ILE A 221 -23.50 10.74 5.61
N ALA A 222 -23.12 11.10 4.39
CA ALA A 222 -23.96 10.94 3.20
C ALA A 222 -24.08 9.46 2.76
N GLU A 223 -25.08 9.13 1.94
CA GLU A 223 -25.24 7.78 1.40
C GLU A 223 -24.02 7.32 0.60
N PHE A 224 -23.49 8.22 -0.25
CA PHE A 224 -22.23 8.04 -0.96
C PHE A 224 -21.09 7.62 -0.03
N ALA A 225 -20.95 8.30 1.12
CA ALA A 225 -19.88 8.04 2.08
C ALA A 225 -19.97 6.62 2.67
N LYS A 226 -21.19 6.12 2.94
CA LYS A 226 -21.41 4.76 3.46
C LYS A 226 -21.01 3.70 2.44
N VAL A 227 -21.47 3.85 1.19
CA VAL A 227 -21.13 2.93 0.09
C VAL A 227 -19.63 2.94 -0.17
N PHE A 228 -19.03 4.14 -0.23
CA PHE A 228 -17.60 4.29 -0.47
C PHE A 228 -16.75 3.63 0.63
N ARG A 229 -17.09 3.87 1.90
CA ARG A 229 -16.41 3.23 3.04
C ARG A 229 -16.46 1.72 2.96
N SER A 230 -17.64 1.15 2.72
CA SER A 230 -17.82 -0.31 2.66
C SER A 230 -16.95 -0.94 1.58
N GLN A 231 -16.91 -0.32 0.39
CA GLN A 231 -16.05 -0.79 -0.69
C GLN A 231 -14.56 -0.61 -0.34
N LEU A 232 -14.16 0.53 0.23
CA LEU A 232 -12.77 0.77 0.62
C LEU A 232 -12.28 -0.20 1.70
N ALA A 233 -13.09 -0.44 2.72
CA ALA A 233 -12.81 -1.42 3.77
C ALA A 233 -12.60 -2.83 3.20
N SER A 234 -13.37 -3.24 2.19
CA SER A 234 -13.21 -4.55 1.54
C SER A 234 -11.87 -4.77 0.84
N GLN A 235 -11.14 -3.70 0.52
CA GLN A 235 -9.81 -3.79 -0.12
C GLN A 235 -8.66 -3.83 0.88
N LEU A 236 -8.93 -3.73 2.18
CA LEU A 236 -7.93 -3.56 3.23
C LEU A 236 -8.10 -4.64 4.32
N ARG A 237 -7.06 -4.80 5.15
CA ARG A 237 -7.11 -5.68 6.34
C ARG A 237 -7.81 -4.96 7.49
N GLU A 238 -9.12 -4.80 7.35
CA GLU A 238 -9.96 -4.02 8.26
C GLU A 238 -10.16 -4.72 9.63
N VAL A 239 -10.30 -3.92 10.70
CA VAL A 239 -10.87 -4.35 11.99
C VAL A 239 -12.21 -3.68 12.25
N SER A 240 -13.13 -4.36 12.93
CA SER A 240 -14.49 -3.86 13.17
C SER A 240 -14.57 -2.71 14.18
N ARG A 241 -13.52 -2.48 14.99
CA ARG A 241 -13.52 -1.46 16.05
C ARG A 241 -12.25 -0.61 16.02
N PRO A 242 -12.36 0.72 16.20
CA PRO A 242 -11.19 1.61 16.23
C PRO A 242 -10.16 1.20 17.29
N ALA A 243 -10.59 0.72 18.45
CA ALA A 243 -9.73 0.29 19.54
C ALA A 243 -8.83 -0.92 19.20
N GLN A 244 -9.19 -1.71 18.19
CA GLN A 244 -8.39 -2.84 17.70
C GLN A 244 -7.39 -2.44 16.62
N SER A 245 -7.51 -1.21 16.12
CA SER A 245 -6.74 -0.75 14.98
C SER A 245 -5.35 -0.29 15.39
N LYS A 246 -4.38 -0.56 14.53
CA LYS A 246 -3.06 0.07 14.57
C LYS A 246 -3.07 1.39 13.81
N PHE A 247 -3.90 1.45 12.76
CA PHE A 247 -4.02 2.59 11.87
C PHE A 247 -5.47 2.96 11.66
N ILE A 248 -5.73 4.26 11.57
CA ILE A 248 -7.05 4.82 11.32
C ILE A 248 -7.01 5.53 9.98
N LEU A 249 -7.97 5.22 9.11
CA LEU A 249 -8.08 5.80 7.79
C LEU A 249 -9.24 6.79 7.75
N CYS A 250 -8.93 8.08 7.63
CA CYS A 250 -9.88 9.18 7.70
C CYS A 250 -10.01 9.85 6.33
N GLY A 251 -11.25 9.98 5.83
CA GLY A 251 -11.53 10.55 4.53
C GLY A 251 -12.28 11.88 4.61
N GLU A 252 -11.99 12.76 3.66
CA GLU A 252 -12.78 13.96 3.39
C GLU A 252 -13.03 14.08 1.89
N TYR A 253 -14.12 14.75 1.49
CA TYR A 253 -14.38 15.01 0.08
C TYR A 253 -14.99 16.37 -0.20
N ILE A 254 -14.67 16.89 -1.39
CA ILE A 254 -15.19 18.15 -1.92
C ILE A 254 -15.94 17.87 -3.22
N ILE A 255 -17.12 18.45 -3.35
CA ILE A 255 -17.91 18.36 -4.58
C ILE A 255 -17.58 19.55 -5.46
N THR A 256 -17.10 19.28 -6.67
CA THR A 256 -16.75 20.27 -7.69
C THR A 256 -17.62 20.07 -8.94
N GLY A 257 -17.55 21.01 -9.89
CA GLY A 257 -18.22 20.83 -11.19
C GLY A 257 -17.68 19.66 -12.02
N GLN A 258 -16.48 19.18 -11.70
CA GLN A 258 -15.82 18.07 -12.40
C GLN A 258 -16.04 16.71 -11.72
N GLY A 259 -16.65 16.69 -10.53
CA GLY A 259 -16.86 15.47 -9.76
C GLY A 259 -16.59 15.62 -8.27
N ILE A 260 -16.31 14.50 -7.60
CA ILE A 260 -15.93 14.45 -6.19
C ILE A 260 -14.40 14.28 -6.08
N ASP A 261 -13.75 15.21 -5.41
CA ASP A 261 -12.37 15.08 -4.98
C ASP A 261 -12.34 14.43 -3.59
N LEU A 262 -11.83 13.20 -3.51
CA LEU A 262 -11.64 12.43 -2.29
C LEU A 262 -10.18 12.50 -1.85
N ASN A 263 -9.98 12.73 -0.55
CA ASN A 263 -8.68 12.69 0.10
C ASN A 263 -8.79 11.81 1.35
N TYR A 264 -7.93 10.81 1.44
CA TYR A 264 -7.83 9.93 2.60
C TYR A 264 -6.44 10.02 3.23
N ARG A 265 -6.41 9.97 4.55
CA ARG A 265 -5.20 10.02 5.37
C ARG A 265 -5.13 8.78 6.25
N LEU A 266 -4.00 8.07 6.19
CA LEU A 266 -3.66 7.03 7.14
C LEU A 266 -3.01 7.68 8.36
N GLN A 267 -3.57 7.43 9.53
CA GLN A 267 -3.15 8.02 10.79
C GLN A 267 -2.74 6.94 11.78
N ASN A 268 -1.76 7.26 12.61
CA ASN A 268 -1.49 6.47 13.81
C ASN A 268 -2.48 6.84 14.93
N TRP A 269 -2.44 6.10 16.04
CA TRP A 269 -3.31 6.33 17.20
C TRP A 269 -3.14 7.72 17.86
N LYS A 270 -2.04 8.42 17.59
CA LYS A 270 -1.80 9.80 18.07
C LYS A 270 -2.44 10.85 17.17
N GLY A 271 -3.04 10.45 16.04
CA GLY A 271 -3.61 11.36 15.03
C GLY A 271 -2.58 11.94 14.06
N GLU A 272 -1.34 11.46 14.09
CA GLU A 272 -0.30 11.89 13.14
C GLU A 272 -0.57 11.22 11.79
N THR A 273 -0.56 12.00 10.71
CA THR A 273 -0.72 11.49 9.35
C THR A 273 0.58 10.87 8.88
N LEU A 274 0.53 9.61 8.49
CA LEU A 274 1.67 8.85 7.97
C LEU A 274 1.71 8.90 6.46
N GLU A 275 0.55 8.70 5.83
CA GLU A 275 0.40 8.59 4.39
C GLU A 275 -0.92 9.20 3.93
N THR A 276 -0.98 9.64 2.68
CA THR A 276 -2.16 10.24 2.08
C THR A 276 -2.38 9.69 0.67
N SER A 277 -3.64 9.49 0.30
CA SER A 277 -4.02 9.10 -1.06
C SER A 277 -5.26 9.86 -1.48
N SER A 278 -5.30 10.26 -2.76
CA SER A 278 -6.37 11.09 -3.31
C SER A 278 -6.84 10.59 -4.66
N VAL A 279 -8.12 10.77 -4.95
CA VAL A 279 -8.72 10.40 -6.23
C VAL A 279 -9.89 11.32 -6.57
N ARG A 280 -10.07 11.58 -7.87
CA ARG A 280 -11.23 12.32 -8.39
C ARG A 280 -12.21 11.35 -9.04
N LEU A 281 -13.41 11.24 -8.50
CA LEU A 281 -14.52 10.51 -9.12
C LEU A 281 -15.32 11.45 -10.02
N VAL A 282 -15.60 11.03 -11.25
CA VAL A 282 -16.50 11.80 -12.13
C VAL A 282 -17.98 11.58 -11.78
N PRO A 283 -18.90 12.49 -12.15
CA PRO A 283 -20.31 12.42 -11.76
C PRO A 283 -21.04 11.11 -12.07
N VAL A 284 -20.71 10.46 -13.19
CA VAL A 284 -21.33 9.19 -13.57
C VAL A 284 -21.04 8.06 -12.57
N ALA A 285 -19.91 8.12 -11.85
CA ALA A 285 -19.48 7.05 -10.96
C ALA A 285 -20.37 6.89 -9.73
N TYR A 286 -21.01 7.97 -9.28
CA TYR A 286 -21.86 8.00 -8.10
C TYR A 286 -23.30 8.42 -8.44
N SER A 287 -23.71 8.25 -9.70
CA SER A 287 -25.07 8.56 -10.13
C SER A 287 -26.08 7.75 -9.33
N GLY A 288 -27.04 8.42 -8.70
CA GLY A 288 -28.06 7.79 -7.87
C GLY A 288 -27.75 7.75 -6.37
N LEU A 289 -26.55 8.14 -5.94
CA LEU A 289 -26.20 8.26 -4.52
C LEU A 289 -26.35 9.69 -4.02
N GLN A 290 -26.86 9.87 -2.80
CA GLN A 290 -26.83 11.17 -2.14
C GLN A 290 -25.41 11.52 -1.68
N VAL A 291 -24.87 12.60 -2.24
CA VAL A 291 -23.50 13.11 -1.99
C VAL A 291 -23.46 14.31 -1.04
N LYS A 292 -24.61 14.92 -0.76
CA LYS A 292 -24.78 15.91 0.31
C LYS A 292 -25.89 15.41 1.19
N THR A 293 -25.77 15.63 2.49
CA THR A 293 -26.88 15.48 3.39
C THR A 293 -27.76 16.72 3.31
N SER A 294 -29.07 16.53 3.26
CA SER A 294 -30.00 17.66 3.40
C SER A 294 -30.09 17.98 4.89
N PRO A 295 -29.98 19.25 5.32
CA PRO A 295 -30.34 19.59 6.69
C PRO A 295 -31.78 19.15 6.88
N LYS A 296 -32.04 18.23 7.82
CA LYS A 296 -33.40 17.91 8.23
C LYS A 296 -34.02 19.23 8.67
N THR A 297 -34.88 19.79 7.83
CA THR A 297 -35.66 20.98 8.15
C THR A 297 -36.37 20.65 9.44
N ASN A 298 -36.08 21.42 10.50
CA ASN A 298 -36.80 21.36 11.77
C ASN A 298 -38.28 21.23 11.46
N SER A 299 -38.82 20.02 11.65
CA SER A 299 -40.24 19.81 11.46
C SER A 299 -40.92 20.77 12.42
N LYS A 300 -41.62 21.74 11.84
CA LYS A 300 -42.51 22.66 12.53
C LYS A 300 -43.22 21.87 13.61
N ILE A 301 -42.87 22.12 14.87
CA ILE A 301 -43.70 21.74 16.00
C ILE A 301 -44.96 22.59 15.81
N THR A 302 -45.93 22.04 15.10
CA THR A 302 -47.28 22.59 15.02
C THR A 302 -47.89 22.44 16.39
N SER A 303 -47.81 23.53 17.15
CA SER A 303 -48.66 23.80 18.30
C SER A 303 -50.14 23.68 17.90
N LYS A 304 -50.84 22.76 18.55
CA LYS A 304 -52.29 22.81 18.80
C LYS A 304 -52.60 22.28 20.21
N THR A 305 -52.51 23.22 21.14
CA THR A 305 -53.44 23.55 22.24
C THR A 305 -54.22 22.46 22.97
N ALA A 306 -54.04 22.37 24.29
CA ALA A 306 -55.13 22.52 25.28
C ALA A 306 -54.57 22.89 26.67
N VAL A 307 -55.15 23.95 27.22
CA VAL A 307 -54.89 24.69 28.46
C VAL A 307 -54.99 23.85 29.74
N ASP A 308 -54.09 24.09 30.71
CA ASP A 308 -54.42 24.14 32.14
C ASP A 308 -53.61 25.30 32.78
N PRO A 309 -54.23 26.27 33.49
CA PRO A 309 -53.54 27.45 33.98
C PRO A 309 -53.31 27.35 35.49
N ASP A 310 -52.12 26.91 35.92
CA ASP A 310 -51.65 27.36 37.23
C ASP A 310 -50.13 27.26 37.39
N SER A 311 -49.61 28.13 38.26
CA SER A 311 -48.22 28.26 38.70
C SER A 311 -47.29 29.11 37.83
N SER A 312 -47.37 30.41 38.10
CA SER A 312 -46.25 31.33 38.33
C SER A 312 -44.84 30.79 38.07
N TYR A 313 -44.15 31.32 37.06
CA TYR A 313 -42.91 32.12 37.19
C TYR A 313 -42.63 32.78 35.84
N ALA A 314 -43.21 33.95 35.62
CA ALA A 314 -42.63 34.90 34.69
C ALA A 314 -41.35 35.42 35.33
N SER A 315 -40.18 35.19 34.71
CA SER A 315 -39.02 36.08 34.77
C SER A 315 -37.84 35.58 33.93
N LEU A 316 -37.46 36.41 32.94
CA LEU A 316 -36.13 36.54 32.31
C LEU A 316 -35.77 35.55 31.19
N ILE A 317 -36.24 35.84 29.97
CA ILE A 317 -35.36 35.73 28.79
C ILE A 317 -35.26 37.11 28.13
N LYS A 318 -34.20 37.82 28.50
CA LYS A 318 -33.63 38.90 27.69
C LYS A 318 -32.77 38.25 26.61
N LEU A 319 -32.99 38.70 25.38
CA LEU A 319 -32.25 38.36 24.17
C LEU A 319 -30.74 38.66 24.31
N SER A 320 -29.88 37.71 23.94
CA SER A 320 -28.54 38.03 23.42
C SER A 320 -27.98 36.92 22.53
N LYS A 321 -27.74 37.30 21.27
CA LYS A 321 -26.86 36.64 20.27
C LYS A 321 -25.45 36.40 20.85
N PRO A 322 -24.71 35.40 20.35
CA PRO A 322 -23.42 35.70 19.67
C PRO A 322 -23.25 34.75 18.45
N GLU A 323 -22.83 35.12 17.24
CA GLU A 323 -21.69 35.92 16.77
C GLU A 323 -20.31 35.37 17.20
N GLY A 324 -19.67 34.63 16.29
CA GLY A 324 -18.22 34.68 16.02
C GLY A 324 -17.21 34.18 17.07
N THR A 325 -16.61 33.02 16.78
CA THR A 325 -15.18 32.66 16.91
C THR A 325 -14.40 32.85 18.23
N SER A 326 -13.76 31.75 18.65
CA SER A 326 -12.50 31.63 19.42
C SER A 326 -12.54 31.90 20.94
N SER A 327 -12.32 30.87 21.76
CA SER A 327 -11.21 30.83 22.74
C SER A 327 -11.25 29.55 23.59
N LYS A 328 -10.06 28.98 23.86
CA LYS A 328 -9.82 27.82 24.73
C LYS A 328 -10.29 28.09 26.17
N SER A 329 -11.36 27.45 26.62
CA SER A 329 -11.65 27.33 28.07
C SER A 329 -11.16 25.96 28.56
N SER A 330 -9.85 25.85 28.79
CA SER A 330 -9.22 24.73 29.50
C SER A 330 -9.23 25.04 31.00
N TRP A 331 -9.81 24.15 31.81
CA TRP A 331 -9.80 24.23 33.27
C TRP A 331 -8.86 23.17 33.83
N ILE A 332 -8.01 23.53 34.79
CA ILE A 332 -7.17 22.55 35.49
C ILE A 332 -7.81 22.27 36.84
N ASP A 333 -8.17 21.01 37.08
CA ASP A 333 -8.71 20.60 38.37
C ASP A 333 -7.64 20.82 39.47
N PRO A 334 -7.91 21.63 40.50
CA PRO A 334 -6.94 21.91 41.55
C PRO A 334 -6.49 20.66 42.31
N VAL A 335 -7.31 19.60 42.37
CA VAL A 335 -7.04 18.36 43.11
C VAL A 335 -6.25 17.37 42.24
N THR A 336 -6.79 17.00 41.09
CA THR A 336 -6.13 16.01 40.22
C THR A 336 -5.02 16.60 39.35
N LYS A 337 -4.93 17.93 39.23
CA LYS A 337 -4.07 18.65 38.26
C LYS A 337 -4.31 18.24 36.80
N MET A 338 -5.45 17.60 36.52
CA MET A 338 -5.81 17.22 35.16
C MET A 338 -6.44 18.40 34.43
N GLU A 339 -6.13 18.51 33.14
CA GLU A 339 -6.73 19.50 32.25
C GLU A 339 -8.06 18.98 31.71
N TYR A 340 -9.11 19.77 31.88
CA TYR A 340 -10.45 19.54 31.39
C TYR A 340 -10.80 20.57 30.32
N ARG A 341 -11.54 20.12 29.32
CA ARG A 341 -12.09 20.96 28.26
C ARG A 341 -13.60 21.06 28.43
N PHE A 342 -14.11 22.28 28.28
CA PHE A 342 -15.55 22.51 28.24
C PHE A 342 -16.13 22.00 26.91
N ILE A 343 -17.14 21.16 27.01
CA ILE A 343 -17.95 20.70 25.89
C ILE A 343 -19.31 21.39 26.01
N PRO A 344 -19.66 22.28 25.06
CA PRO A 344 -20.98 22.89 25.06
C PRO A 344 -22.07 21.83 24.81
N GLU A 345 -23.32 22.18 25.09
CA GLU A 345 -24.48 21.35 24.77
C GLU A 345 -24.39 20.87 23.31
N ARG A 346 -24.51 19.57 23.12
CA ARG A 346 -24.45 18.93 21.80
C ARG A 346 -25.42 17.77 21.73
N GLN A 347 -25.96 17.58 20.53
CA GLN A 347 -26.82 16.45 20.20
C GLN A 347 -25.97 15.38 19.53
N PHE A 348 -26.08 14.14 20.01
CA PHE A 348 -25.36 12.99 19.50
C PHE A 348 -26.35 11.92 19.06
N GLU A 349 -26.10 11.31 17.90
CA GLU A 349 -26.79 10.10 17.50
C GLU A 349 -26.17 8.92 18.28
N MET A 350 -27.00 8.18 19.01
CA MET A 350 -26.58 7.01 19.80
C MET A 350 -27.37 5.78 19.34
N GLY A 351 -26.66 4.76 18.88
CA GLY A 351 -27.19 3.51 18.34
C GLY A 351 -26.37 3.05 17.14
N ASP A 352 -26.87 2.06 16.41
CA ASP A 352 -26.19 1.49 15.25
C ASP A 352 -26.36 2.39 14.00
N ILE A 353 -25.49 3.39 13.89
CA ILE A 353 -25.46 4.32 12.76
C ILE A 353 -24.84 3.65 11.50
N PHE A 354 -24.11 2.55 11.71
CA PHE A 354 -23.21 1.94 10.72
C PHE A 354 -23.70 0.56 10.20
N GLY A 355 -24.75 -0.01 10.79
CA GLY A 355 -25.37 -1.27 10.38
C GLY A 355 -24.64 -2.53 10.90
N GLU A 356 -23.80 -2.38 11.92
CA GLU A 356 -22.93 -3.44 12.47
C GLU A 356 -23.28 -3.77 13.94
N GLY A 357 -24.34 -3.19 14.49
CA GLY A 357 -24.74 -3.29 15.89
C GLY A 357 -25.60 -4.53 16.19
N ASN A 358 -25.53 -5.00 17.44
CA ASN A 358 -26.39 -6.07 17.93
C ASN A 358 -27.87 -5.61 17.93
N PRO A 359 -28.86 -6.54 17.94
CA PRO A 359 -30.28 -6.19 17.84
C PRO A 359 -30.77 -5.13 18.86
N ASP A 360 -30.19 -5.10 20.05
CA ASP A 360 -30.44 -4.13 21.13
C ASP A 360 -29.73 -2.79 20.94
N GLU A 361 -28.72 -2.73 20.06
CA GLU A 361 -27.97 -1.53 19.70
C GLU A 361 -28.51 -0.87 18.41
N LYS A 362 -29.42 -1.52 17.68
CA LYS A 362 -29.94 -1.06 16.37
C LYS A 362 -30.70 0.26 16.40
N TRP A 363 -31.30 0.60 17.54
CA TRP A 363 -32.15 1.77 17.60
C TRP A 363 -31.33 3.06 17.77
N VAL A 364 -31.19 3.81 16.68
CA VAL A 364 -30.58 5.14 16.70
C VAL A 364 -31.54 6.15 17.31
N ARG A 365 -31.13 6.75 18.43
CA ARG A 365 -31.84 7.85 19.10
C ARG A 365 -30.93 9.07 19.21
N ASN A 366 -31.54 10.25 19.19
CA ASN A 366 -30.84 11.49 19.47
C ASN A 366 -30.77 11.69 20.98
N VAL A 367 -29.55 11.85 21.49
CA VAL A 367 -29.30 12.17 22.90
C VAL A 367 -28.71 13.57 22.95
N VAL A 368 -29.39 14.45 23.68
CA VAL A 368 -28.85 15.78 24.00
C VAL A 368 -28.10 15.64 25.32
N LEU A 369 -26.83 16.03 25.32
CA LEU A 369 -26.04 16.13 26.55
C LEU A 369 -25.98 17.58 26.97
N ASP A 370 -26.35 17.83 28.24
CA ASP A 370 -26.11 19.11 28.90
C ASP A 370 -24.61 19.46 28.86
N PRO A 371 -24.23 20.75 28.86
CA PRO A 371 -22.82 21.14 28.84
C PRO A 371 -22.02 20.48 29.97
N TYR A 372 -20.88 19.90 29.63
CA TYR A 372 -20.03 19.16 30.58
C TYR A 372 -18.55 19.44 30.37
N TRP A 373 -17.75 19.12 31.38
CA TRP A 373 -16.29 19.18 31.31
C TRP A 373 -15.73 17.77 31.13
N VAL A 374 -14.84 17.56 30.17
CA VAL A 374 -14.19 16.26 29.94
C VAL A 374 -12.67 16.40 30.06
N SER A 375 -12.01 15.43 30.70
CA SER A 375 -10.56 15.45 30.81
C SER A 375 -9.91 15.26 29.43
N THR A 376 -8.80 15.96 29.19
CA THR A 376 -8.06 15.87 27.92
C THR A 376 -7.28 14.55 27.80
N THR A 377 -7.02 13.90 28.93
CA THR A 377 -6.33 12.62 29.03
C THR A 377 -7.12 11.63 29.88
N GLU A 378 -6.82 10.34 29.73
CA GLU A 378 -7.36 9.29 30.59
C GLU A 378 -6.96 9.51 32.06
N VAL A 379 -7.81 9.02 32.97
CA VAL A 379 -7.57 9.13 34.41
C VAL A 379 -6.33 8.32 34.79
N THR A 380 -5.30 9.02 35.26
CA THR A 380 -4.06 8.37 35.71
C THR A 380 -4.22 7.75 37.10
N GLN A 381 -3.47 6.68 37.39
CA GLN A 381 -3.38 6.08 38.73
C GLN A 381 -2.95 7.10 39.80
N GLN A 382 -2.18 8.11 39.42
CA GLN A 382 -1.77 9.19 40.32
C GLN A 382 -2.94 10.14 40.63
N ALA A 383 -3.75 10.51 39.64
CA ALA A 383 -4.95 11.31 39.85
C ALA A 383 -5.98 10.56 40.72
N TRP A 384 -6.18 9.26 40.46
CA TRP A 384 -7.04 8.39 41.28
C TRP A 384 -6.59 8.36 42.75
N LYS A 385 -5.29 8.15 43.02
CA LYS A 385 -4.73 8.17 44.38
C LYS A 385 -4.86 9.54 45.07
N ARG A 386 -4.84 10.66 44.33
CA ARG A 386 -5.06 12.01 44.89
C ARG A 386 -6.50 12.21 45.35
N VAL A 387 -7.48 11.67 44.62
CA VAL A 387 -8.91 11.77 44.97
C VAL A 387 -9.29 10.79 46.08
N MET A 388 -8.84 9.54 45.97
CA MET A 388 -9.22 8.46 46.90
C MET A 388 -8.38 8.45 48.20
N GLY A 389 -7.30 9.23 48.25
CA GLY A 389 -6.36 9.23 49.36
C GLY A 389 -5.45 7.99 49.38
N LYS A 390 -4.54 7.91 50.36
CA LYS A 390 -3.79 6.67 50.63
C LYS A 390 -4.81 5.60 51.06
N PRO A 391 -4.77 4.38 50.51
CA PRO A 391 -5.58 3.30 51.05
C PRO A 391 -5.24 3.16 52.54
N ALA A 392 -6.25 3.02 53.40
CA ALA A 392 -6.02 2.70 54.79
C ALA A 392 -5.14 1.45 54.85
N SER A 393 -3.93 1.61 55.39
CA SER A 393 -3.13 0.46 55.79
C SER A 393 -4.01 -0.36 56.73
N ARG A 394 -4.36 -1.58 56.30
CA ARG A 394 -4.98 -2.56 57.17
C ARG A 394 -3.92 -2.95 58.20
N ASN A 395 -3.84 -2.21 59.30
CA ASN A 395 -3.02 -2.58 60.44
C ASN A 395 -3.74 -3.68 61.21
N ALA A 396 -2.97 -4.74 61.48
CA ALA A 396 -3.14 -5.73 62.56
C ALA A 396 -4.41 -6.60 62.53
N SER A 397 -4.25 -7.85 62.08
CA SER A 397 -4.00 -9.00 62.97
C SER A 397 -3.55 -10.21 62.17
#